data_AF-A0A672MYW1-F1
#
_entry.id   AF-A0A672MYW1-F1
#
_cell.length_a   1.000
_cell.length_b   1.000
_cell.length_c   1.000
_cell.angle_alpha   90.00
_cell.angle_beta   90.00
_cell.angle_gamma   90.00
#
_symmetry.space_group_name_H-M   'P 1'
#
loop_
_entity.id
_entity.type
_entity.pdbx_description
1 polymer ?
#
loop_
_entity_poly.entity_id
_entity_poly.type
_entity_poly.pdbx_seq_one_letter_code
_entity_poly.pdbx_strand_id
1 'polypeptide(L)'
;MAVMDSMAEILEDNLEKILKGEGLEVREFDSVPEQVKPVTLRKSVCYIVGAVIFNSKDEVLMVQEAKRECYGRWYLPAEALQREVKEEAEIDCQPITLLLVQEQGPKWVRFVFLAEETGLNQELIF
;
A
#
# COMPACT_ATOMS: atom_id res chain seq x y z
N MET A 1 21.26 -43.84 -19.46
CA MET A 1 22.11 -43.76 -18.25
C MET A 1 22.66 -42.35 -18.04
N ALA A 2 23.22 -41.68 -19.07
CA ALA A 2 23.77 -40.32 -18.95
C ALA A 2 22.77 -39.19 -18.58
N VAL A 3 21.48 -39.32 -18.93
CA VAL A 3 20.46 -38.28 -18.64
C VAL A 3 20.09 -38.23 -17.15
N MET A 4 20.15 -39.37 -16.46
CA MET A 4 19.75 -39.46 -15.06
C MET A 4 20.81 -38.87 -14.12
N ASP A 5 22.10 -38.98 -14.50
CA ASP A 5 23.21 -38.28 -13.83
C ASP A 5 23.07 -36.76 -13.95
N SER A 6 22.75 -36.26 -15.15
CA SER A 6 22.64 -34.81 -15.37
C SER A 6 21.51 -34.16 -14.56
N MET A 7 20.43 -34.90 -14.27
CA MET A 7 19.31 -34.37 -13.49
C MET A 7 19.59 -34.38 -11.98
N ALA A 8 20.40 -35.33 -11.52
CA ALA A 8 20.85 -35.38 -10.13
C ALA A 8 21.83 -34.22 -9.82
N GLU A 9 22.78 -33.95 -10.71
CA GLU A 9 23.70 -32.82 -10.57
C GLU A 9 22.96 -31.47 -10.52
N ILE A 10 21.98 -31.28 -11.41
CA ILE A 10 21.14 -30.06 -11.41
C ILE A 10 20.35 -29.92 -10.11
N LEU A 11 19.87 -31.03 -9.53
CA LEU A 11 19.11 -31.00 -8.29
C LEU A 11 20.01 -30.64 -7.10
N GLU A 12 21.20 -31.21 -7.02
CA GLU A 12 22.18 -30.92 -5.96
C GLU A 12 22.62 -29.46 -6.00
N ASP A 13 22.94 -28.92 -7.19
CA ASP A 13 23.30 -27.52 -7.37
C ASP A 13 22.17 -26.56 -6.95
N ASN A 14 20.92 -26.91 -7.27
CA ASN A 14 19.76 -26.11 -6.88
C ASN A 14 19.52 -26.15 -5.36
N LEU A 15 19.71 -27.32 -4.73
CA LEU A 15 19.62 -27.47 -3.28
C LEU A 15 20.67 -26.65 -2.55
N GLU A 16 21.90 -26.64 -3.04
CA GLU A 16 22.98 -25.88 -2.42
C GLU A 16 22.70 -24.36 -2.46
N LYS A 17 22.17 -23.86 -3.58
CA LYS A 17 21.75 -22.45 -3.71
C LYS A 17 20.65 -22.07 -2.71
N ILE A 18 19.63 -22.92 -2.58
CA ILE A 18 18.53 -22.69 -1.62
C ILE A 18 19.06 -22.67 -0.18
N LEU A 19 19.95 -23.59 0.18
CA LEU A 19 20.54 -23.65 1.53
C LEU A 19 21.44 -22.44 1.86
N LYS A 20 22.02 -21.79 0.83
CA LYS A 20 22.78 -20.54 0.97
C LYS A 20 21.88 -19.29 0.99
N GLY A 21 20.56 -19.45 0.86
CA GLY A 21 19.60 -18.35 0.82
C GLY A 21 19.56 -17.62 -0.53
N GLU A 22 20.11 -18.22 -1.58
CA GLU A 22 20.07 -17.69 -2.94
C GLU A 22 18.74 -18.06 -3.61
N GLY A 23 18.22 -17.17 -4.47
CA GLY A 23 16.99 -17.41 -5.22
C GLY A 23 17.23 -18.30 -6.43
N LEU A 24 16.29 -19.21 -6.73
CA LEU A 24 16.29 -20.01 -7.95
C LEU A 24 15.49 -19.29 -9.06
N GLU A 25 16.00 -19.32 -10.28
CA GLU A 25 15.31 -18.79 -11.45
C GLU A 25 14.11 -19.70 -11.80
N VAL A 26 12.88 -19.19 -11.61
CA VAL A 26 11.66 -19.88 -12.01
C VAL A 26 11.44 -19.67 -13.51
N ARG A 27 11.55 -20.74 -14.29
CA ARG A 27 11.45 -20.69 -15.75
C ARG A 27 10.06 -21.01 -16.29
N GLU A 28 9.27 -21.78 -15.55
CA GLU A 28 7.93 -22.23 -15.97
C GLU A 28 6.92 -22.09 -14.83
N PHE A 29 5.67 -21.83 -15.18
CA PHE A 29 4.55 -21.73 -14.26
C PHE A 29 3.46 -22.71 -14.70
N ASP A 30 3.07 -23.64 -13.83
CA ASP A 30 2.00 -24.62 -14.11
C ASP A 30 0.61 -23.98 -14.18
N SER A 31 0.49 -22.72 -13.75
CA SER A 31 -0.74 -21.93 -13.80
C SER A 31 -0.36 -20.47 -13.98
N VAL A 32 -0.43 -19.98 -15.22
CA VAL A 32 -0.06 -18.63 -15.62
C VAL A 32 -1.25 -17.68 -15.38
N PRO A 33 -1.15 -16.64 -14.53
CA PRO A 33 -1.87 -15.41 -14.80
C PRO A 33 -1.19 -14.78 -16.02
N GLU A 34 -1.95 -14.54 -17.08
CA GLU A 34 -1.49 -14.02 -18.37
C GLU A 34 -0.60 -12.77 -18.14
N GLN A 35 0.73 -12.98 -18.17
CA GLN A 35 1.76 -12.00 -17.84
C GLN A 35 1.67 -11.39 -16.43
N VAL A 36 2.35 -11.99 -15.46
CA VAL A 36 2.71 -11.31 -14.20
C VAL A 36 3.72 -10.21 -14.52
N LYS A 37 3.25 -9.03 -14.95
CA LYS A 37 4.12 -7.85 -15.03
C LYS A 37 4.53 -7.49 -13.60
N PRO A 38 5.83 -7.44 -13.29
CA PRO A 38 6.28 -7.12 -11.95
C PRO A 38 5.73 -5.76 -11.54
N VAL A 39 5.06 -5.77 -10.39
CA VAL A 39 4.47 -4.60 -9.78
C VAL A 39 5.62 -3.66 -9.40
N THR A 40 5.78 -2.57 -10.14
CA THR A 40 6.86 -1.61 -9.94
C THR A 40 6.35 -0.41 -9.15
N LEU A 41 6.91 -0.21 -7.95
CA LEU A 41 6.66 0.96 -7.09
C LEU A 41 6.73 2.25 -7.93
N ARG A 42 5.74 3.14 -7.75
CA ARG A 42 5.59 4.42 -8.46
C ARG A 42 5.33 4.37 -9.97
N LYS A 43 5.24 3.19 -10.60
CA LYS A 43 4.96 3.08 -12.05
C LYS A 43 3.65 2.37 -12.34
N SER A 44 3.39 1.26 -11.67
CA SER A 44 2.25 0.39 -11.99
C SER A 44 1.25 0.25 -10.85
N VAL A 45 1.46 0.94 -9.71
CA VAL A 45 0.60 0.88 -8.52
C VAL A 45 0.17 2.27 -8.11
N CYS A 46 -1.13 2.41 -7.88
CA CYS A 46 -1.73 3.52 -7.16
C CYS A 46 -1.65 3.23 -5.66
N TYR A 47 -0.90 4.07 -4.95
CA TYR A 47 -0.84 4.05 -3.49
C TYR A 47 -1.73 5.15 -2.95
N ILE A 48 -2.67 4.76 -2.09
CA ILE A 48 -3.55 5.68 -1.39
C ILE A 48 -3.16 5.66 0.08
N VAL A 49 -3.06 6.83 0.68
CA VAL A 49 -2.82 6.97 2.11
C VAL A 49 -4.00 7.72 2.69
N GLY A 50 -4.61 7.19 3.74
CA GLY A 50 -5.68 7.84 4.48
C GLY A 50 -5.35 8.01 5.95
N ALA A 51 -6.01 8.98 6.57
CA ALA A 51 -5.91 9.28 7.99
C ALA A 51 -7.27 9.12 8.66
N VAL A 52 -7.27 8.50 9.84
CA VAL A 52 -8.35 8.57 10.80
C VAL A 52 -7.85 9.45 11.93
N ILE A 53 -8.52 10.58 12.15
CA ILE A 53 -8.17 11.57 13.16
C ILE A 53 -9.40 11.78 14.03
N PHE A 54 -9.21 11.66 15.35
CA PHE A 54 -10.26 11.90 16.34
C PHE A 54 -10.04 13.23 17.04
N ASN A 55 -11.12 13.94 17.36
CA ASN A 55 -11.05 15.08 18.28
C ASN A 55 -11.21 14.65 19.74
N SER A 56 -11.18 15.63 20.66
CA SER A 56 -11.37 15.43 22.10
C SER A 56 -12.76 14.91 22.51
N LYS A 57 -13.72 14.85 21.59
CA LYS A 57 -15.08 14.33 21.78
C LYS A 57 -15.32 12.98 21.09
N ASP A 58 -14.25 12.34 20.62
CA ASP A 58 -14.29 11.08 19.85
C ASP A 58 -15.04 11.17 18.51
N GLU A 59 -15.16 12.38 17.94
CA GLU A 59 -15.69 12.60 16.60
C GLU A 59 -14.57 12.45 15.56
N VAL A 60 -14.90 12.02 14.33
CA VAL A 60 -13.93 11.66 13.30
C VAL A 60 -13.85 12.75 12.24
N LEU A 61 -12.63 13.20 11.91
CA LEU A 61 -12.44 14.16 10.83
C LEU A 61 -12.87 13.58 9.48
N MET A 62 -13.74 14.30 8.79
CA MET A 62 -14.22 13.95 7.46
C MET A 62 -14.03 15.14 6.51
N VAL A 63 -13.75 14.85 5.23
CA VAL A 63 -13.65 15.86 4.16
C VAL A 63 -14.81 15.69 3.18
N GLN A 64 -15.32 16.81 2.67
CA GLN A 64 -16.33 16.79 1.63
C GLN A 64 -15.67 16.80 0.25
N GLU A 65 -15.99 15.81 -0.57
CA GLU A 65 -15.41 15.63 -1.90
C GLU A 65 -15.79 16.77 -2.85
N ALA A 66 -14.79 17.40 -3.46
CA ALA A 66 -14.95 18.44 -4.48
C ALA A 66 -14.93 17.87 -5.91
N LYS A 67 -14.48 16.61 -6.09
CA LYS A 67 -14.42 15.93 -7.40
C LYS A 67 -15.84 15.74 -7.94
N ARG A 68 -16.07 16.12 -9.20
CA ARG A 68 -17.42 16.11 -9.84
C ARG A 68 -18.18 14.79 -9.71
N GLU A 69 -17.46 13.67 -9.75
CA GLU A 69 -18.03 12.32 -9.73
C GLU A 69 -18.58 11.91 -8.35
N CYS A 70 -18.08 12.53 -7.28
CA CYS A 70 -18.44 12.26 -5.89
C CYS A 70 -18.81 13.55 -5.12
N TYR A 71 -19.12 14.63 -5.83
CA TYR A 71 -19.32 15.95 -5.24
C TYR A 71 -20.34 15.93 -4.09
N GLY A 72 -19.95 16.50 -2.96
CA GLY A 72 -20.81 16.64 -1.78
C GLY A 72 -20.86 15.40 -0.88
N ARG A 73 -20.22 14.29 -1.25
CA ARG A 73 -20.06 13.11 -0.38
C ARG A 73 -18.97 13.36 0.65
N TRP A 74 -19.13 12.77 1.83
CA TRP A 74 -18.13 12.82 2.89
C TRP A 74 -17.23 11.59 2.82
N TYR A 75 -15.94 11.80 2.99
CA TYR A 75 -14.92 10.75 2.98
C TYR A 75 -13.85 11.00 4.04
N LEU A 76 -13.10 9.96 4.39
CA LEU A 76 -11.91 10.13 5.24
C LEU A 76 -10.85 10.92 4.47
N PRO A 77 -10.08 11.80 5.13
CA PRO A 77 -8.91 12.43 4.53
C PRO A 77 -8.00 11.35 3.93
N ALA A 78 -7.84 11.35 2.61
CA ALA A 78 -7.20 10.26 1.89
C ALA A 78 -6.32 10.75 0.75
N GLU A 79 -5.25 11.47 1.07
CA GLU A 79 -4.15 11.75 0.14
C GLU A 79 -2.87 12.08 0.96
N ALA A 80 -1.69 11.86 0.35
CA ALA A 80 -0.37 11.68 0.99
C ALA A 80 -0.14 12.45 2.32
N LEU A 81 -0.27 11.71 3.43
CA LEU A 81 -0.45 12.11 4.84
C LEU A 81 0.11 13.46 5.33
N GLN A 82 1.27 13.91 4.86
CA GLN A 82 1.88 15.16 5.34
C GLN A 82 1.94 16.27 4.29
N ARG A 83 1.95 15.95 2.99
CA ARG A 83 2.06 16.96 1.93
C ARG A 83 0.70 17.47 1.47
N GLU A 84 -0.30 16.61 1.46
CA GLU A 84 -1.67 16.92 1.02
C GLU A 84 -2.57 17.40 2.17
N VAL A 85 -2.49 16.80 3.37
CA VAL A 85 -3.25 17.29 4.54
C VAL A 85 -2.89 18.75 4.88
N LYS A 86 -1.64 19.14 4.64
CA LYS A 86 -1.19 20.53 4.76
C LYS A 86 -1.73 21.42 3.62
N GLU A 87 -1.89 20.90 2.41
CA GLU A 87 -2.37 21.66 1.24
C GLU A 87 -3.91 21.77 1.18
N GLU A 88 -4.66 20.76 1.64
CA GLU A 88 -6.13 20.70 1.56
C GLU A 88 -6.84 21.02 2.89
N ALA A 89 -6.26 20.61 4.02
CA ALA A 89 -6.87 20.78 5.34
C ALA A 89 -6.07 21.73 6.25
N GLU A 90 -4.94 22.27 5.77
CA GLU A 90 -4.05 23.19 6.48
C GLU A 90 -3.59 22.69 7.87
N ILE A 91 -3.60 21.37 8.08
CA ILE A 91 -3.31 20.73 9.37
C ILE A 91 -2.04 19.91 9.31
N ASP A 92 -1.17 20.14 10.28
CA ASP A 92 -0.06 19.23 10.55
C ASP A 92 -0.58 18.06 11.39
N CYS A 93 -0.46 16.83 10.90
CA CYS A 93 -0.80 15.61 11.64
C CYS A 93 0.37 14.62 11.65
N GLN A 94 0.43 13.78 12.69
CA GLN A 94 1.45 12.73 12.82
C GLN A 94 0.79 11.34 12.87
N PRO A 95 1.30 10.37 12.08
CA PRO A 95 0.81 9.00 12.17
C PRO A 95 1.20 8.38 13.51
N ILE A 96 0.21 7.83 14.21
CA ILE A 96 0.40 7.03 15.42
C ILE A 96 0.67 5.58 15.04
N THR A 97 -0.22 4.98 14.24
CA THR A 97 -0.14 3.57 13.84
C THR A 97 -0.87 3.28 12.54
N LEU A 98 -0.52 2.19 11.88
CA LEU A 98 -1.21 1.70 10.68
C LEU A 98 -2.39 0.83 11.11
N LEU A 99 -3.62 1.27 10.80
CA LEU A 99 -4.85 0.56 11.15
C LEU A 99 -5.20 -0.51 10.12
N LEU A 100 -5.02 -0.21 8.84
CA LEU A 100 -5.51 -1.07 7.76
C LEU A 100 -4.65 -0.95 6.50
N VAL A 101 -4.39 -2.10 5.88
CA VAL A 101 -3.87 -2.19 4.51
C VAL A 101 -4.92 -2.90 3.68
N GLN A 102 -5.38 -2.26 2.60
CA GLN A 102 -6.33 -2.84 1.66
C GLN A 102 -5.68 -2.96 0.29
N GLU A 103 -5.83 -4.12 -0.32
CA GLU A 103 -5.46 -4.35 -1.71
C GLU A 103 -6.73 -4.56 -2.54
N GLN A 104 -6.86 -3.83 -3.65
CA GLN A 104 -7.95 -3.99 -4.62
C GLN A 104 -7.33 -4.33 -5.98
N GLY A 105 -6.94 -5.58 -6.12
CA GLY A 105 -6.16 -6.07 -7.25
C GLY A 105 -4.71 -5.55 -7.26
N PRO A 106 -3.93 -5.96 -8.27
CA PRO A 106 -2.46 -5.87 -8.24
C PRO A 106 -1.89 -4.45 -8.36
N LYS A 107 -2.74 -3.44 -8.51
CA LYS A 107 -2.35 -2.05 -8.83
C LYS A 107 -2.95 -1.02 -7.89
N TRP A 108 -3.67 -1.42 -6.85
CA TRP A 108 -4.30 -0.50 -5.93
C TRP A 108 -4.07 -0.97 -4.50
N VAL A 109 -3.36 -0.16 -3.73
CA VAL A 109 -3.09 -0.43 -2.32
C VAL A 109 -3.40 0.83 -1.52
N ARG A 110 -4.23 0.66 -0.48
CA ARG A 110 -4.58 1.73 0.45
C ARG A 110 -4.05 1.43 1.84
N PHE A 111 -3.33 2.39 2.40
CA PHE A 111 -2.87 2.40 3.78
C PHE A 111 -3.72 3.38 4.58
N VAL A 112 -4.29 2.96 5.70
CA VAL A 112 -5.07 3.84 6.59
C VAL A 112 -4.35 3.92 7.92
N PHE A 113 -3.91 5.12 8.28
CA PHE A 113 -3.25 5.39 9.55
C PHE A 113 -4.22 6.00 10.54
N LEU A 114 -4.05 5.66 11.81
CA LEU A 114 -4.48 6.52 12.91
C LEU A 114 -3.48 7.66 13.00
N ALA A 115 -3.96 8.89 13.04
CA ALA A 115 -3.12 10.08 13.20
C ALA A 115 -3.68 11.00 14.28
N GLU A 116 -2.78 11.76 14.90
CA GLU A 116 -3.12 12.86 15.81
C GLU A 116 -2.90 14.20 15.13
N GLU A 117 -3.79 15.15 15.42
CA GLU A 117 -3.61 16.55 15.07
C GLU A 117 -2.45 17.14 15.89
N THR A 118 -1.54 17.84 15.22
CA THR A 118 -0.39 18.52 15.85
C THR A 118 -0.41 20.04 15.68
N GLY A 119 -1.45 20.60 15.03
CA GLY A 119 -1.64 22.04 14.80
C GLY A 119 -2.68 22.68 15.73
N LEU A 120 -2.59 24.01 15.92
CA LEU A 120 -3.54 24.80 16.72
C LEU A 120 -4.48 25.58 15.79
N ASN A 121 -5.79 25.34 15.95
CA ASN A 121 -6.92 26.16 15.48
C ASN A 121 -7.15 26.29 13.98
N GLN A 122 -7.98 25.40 13.43
CA GLN A 122 -9.05 25.78 12.49
C GLN A 122 -10.34 25.03 12.87
N GLU A 123 -11.50 25.61 12.53
CA GLU A 123 -12.81 24.95 12.68
C GLU A 123 -12.89 23.75 11.74
N LEU A 124 -12.32 22.64 12.20
CA LEU A 124 -12.47 21.35 11.57
C LEU A 124 -13.90 20.86 11.77
N ILE A 125 -14.52 20.44 10.66
CA ILE A 125 -15.79 19.75 10.71
C ILE A 125 -15.47 18.28 11.03
N PHE A 126 -15.66 17.92 12.29
CA PHE A 126 -15.70 16.54 12.77
C PHE A 126 -17.14 15.97 12.68
#